data_AF-A0A1Q3KMT1-F1
#
_entry.id   AF-A0A1Q3KMT1-F1
#
_cell.length_a   1.000
_cell.length_b   1.000
_cell.length_c   1.000
_cell.angle_alpha   90.00
_cell.angle_beta   90.00
_cell.angle_gamma   90.00
#
_symmetry.space_group_name_H-M   'P 1'
#
loop_
_entity.id
_entity.type
_entity.pdbx_description
1 polymer ?
#
loop_
_entity_poly.entity_id
_entity_poly.type
_entity_poly.pdbx_seq_one_letter_code
_entity_poly.pdbx_strand_id
1 'polypeptide(L)'
;MATVIREDPYGGYNFLVTVNGISNDGKAVKGSFTEVSGLETEVSPIEYRNGSEDITVRKMPGLKKFTNITLKRGITGDTEFWKWILVAMQGQVKRAEGSIMLLNENKQEVMRWNFRRGWPCKYTGPGLNAANNEIAMETLEICHEGLEIDG
;
A
#
# COMPACT_ATOMS: atom_id res chain seq x y z
N MET A 1 9.30 -12.61 12.16
CA MET A 1 10.75 -12.30 12.14
C MET A 1 10.96 -11.16 13.11
N ALA A 2 12.12 -11.02 13.74
CA ALA A 2 12.32 -10.03 14.79
C ALA A 2 12.93 -8.75 14.21
N THR A 3 12.35 -7.59 14.51
CA THR A 3 12.85 -6.27 14.16
C THR A 3 14.28 -6.15 14.67
N VAL A 4 15.23 -6.04 13.75
CA VAL A 4 16.62 -5.79 14.12
C VAL A 4 16.73 -4.30 14.48
N ILE A 5 16.83 -4.01 15.77
CA ILE A 5 17.09 -2.67 16.28
C ILE A 5 18.50 -2.27 15.82
N ARG A 6 18.60 -1.23 15.00
CA ARG A 6 19.85 -0.69 14.45
C ARG A 6 19.91 0.82 14.74
N GLU A 7 21.10 1.35 14.99
CA GLU A 7 21.31 2.80 15.19
C GLU A 7 21.16 3.61 13.89
N ASP A 8 21.60 3.07 12.74
CA ASP A 8 21.38 3.71 11.44
C ASP A 8 20.01 3.35 10.85
N PRO A 9 19.29 4.32 10.24
CA PRO A 9 18.04 4.04 9.55
C PRO A 9 18.24 3.19 8.29
N TYR A 10 17.24 2.36 7.96
CA TYR A 10 17.22 1.58 6.72
C TYR A 10 16.95 2.46 5.49
N GLY A 11 17.61 2.14 4.37
CA GLY A 11 17.35 2.81 3.10
C GLY A 11 15.98 2.43 2.52
N GLY A 12 15.17 3.43 2.15
CA GLY A 12 13.81 3.23 1.61
C GLY A 12 13.73 2.74 0.15
N TYR A 13 14.85 2.31 -0.44
CA TYR A 13 14.94 1.94 -1.86
C TYR A 13 14.88 0.43 -2.11
N ASN A 14 15.00 -0.39 -1.05
CA ASN A 14 14.94 -1.84 -1.15
C ASN A 14 13.65 -2.37 -0.52
N PHE A 15 12.63 -2.62 -1.33
CA PHE A 15 11.37 -3.16 -0.86
C PHE A 15 10.75 -4.14 -1.85
N LEU A 16 9.90 -5.02 -1.34
CA LEU A 16 9.16 -6.01 -2.12
C LEU A 16 7.68 -5.92 -1.80
N VAL A 17 6.85 -5.87 -2.85
CA VAL A 17 5.40 -5.87 -2.70
C VAL A 17 4.86 -7.22 -3.16
N THR A 18 4.01 -7.81 -2.33
CA THR A 18 3.36 -9.08 -2.60
C THR A 18 1.86 -8.93 -2.41
N VAL A 19 1.07 -9.38 -3.38
CA VAL A 19 -0.40 -9.39 -3.29
C VAL A 19 -0.90 -10.82 -3.48
N ASN A 20 -1.65 -11.31 -2.50
CA ASN A 20 -2.16 -12.67 -2.44
C ASN A 20 -3.54 -12.76 -3.08
N GLY A 21 -3.80 -13.86 -3.80
CA GLY A 21 -5.14 -14.17 -4.31
C GLY A 21 -5.56 -13.39 -5.57
N ILE A 22 -4.68 -12.60 -6.18
CA ILE A 22 -4.98 -11.94 -7.46
C ILE A 22 -4.70 -12.84 -8.67
N SER A 23 -3.79 -13.82 -8.53
CA SER A 23 -3.48 -14.73 -9.63
C SER A 23 -4.50 -15.85 -9.82
N ASN A 24 -4.65 -16.31 -11.07
CA ASN A 24 -5.47 -17.47 -11.41
C ASN A 24 -4.98 -18.76 -10.74
N ASP A 25 -3.67 -18.88 -10.49
CA ASP A 25 -3.07 -20.06 -9.85
C ASP A 25 -3.13 -20.00 -8.31
N GLY A 26 -3.77 -18.97 -7.74
CA GLY A 26 -3.81 -18.74 -6.29
C GLY A 26 -2.46 -18.34 -5.67
N LYS A 27 -1.41 -18.22 -6.47
CA LYS A 27 -0.08 -17.79 -6.03
C LYS A 27 -0.06 -16.29 -5.71
N ALA A 28 0.78 -15.95 -4.75
CA ALA A 28 1.11 -14.58 -4.41
C ALA A 28 1.84 -13.91 -5.59
N VAL A 29 1.27 -12.83 -6.11
CA VAL A 29 1.91 -12.04 -7.17
C VAL A 29 2.91 -11.10 -6.50
N LYS A 30 4.18 -11.25 -6.88
CA LYS A 30 5.27 -10.41 -6.41
C LYS A 30 5.59 -9.39 -7.50
N GLY A 31 5.54 -8.12 -7.16
CA GLY A 31 5.90 -7.04 -8.07
C GLY A 31 7.13 -6.29 -7.58
N SER A 32 8.04 -5.99 -8.49
CA SER A 32 9.05 -4.94 -8.28
C SER A 32 8.39 -3.61 -8.57
N PHE A 33 8.34 -2.73 -7.56
CA PHE A 33 7.78 -1.39 -7.68
C PHE A 33 8.90 -0.37 -7.49
N THR A 34 8.77 0.76 -8.18
CA THR A 34 9.69 1.89 -8.09
C THR A 34 9.34 2.79 -6.92
N GLU A 35 8.05 2.88 -6.57
CA GLU A 35 7.57 3.74 -5.48
C GLU A 35 6.36 3.09 -4.79
N VAL A 36 6.31 3.21 -3.47
CA VAL A 36 5.16 2.86 -2.63
C VAL A 36 4.87 4.04 -1.72
N SER A 37 3.61 4.49 -1.69
CA SER A 37 3.14 5.56 -0.80
C SER A 37 1.75 5.25 -0.26
N GLY A 38 1.28 6.06 0.69
CA GLY A 38 -0.03 5.86 1.34
C GLY A 38 -0.03 4.85 2.49
N LEU A 39 1.13 4.50 3.04
CA LEU A 39 1.26 3.68 4.26
C LEU A 39 0.97 4.52 5.51
N GLU A 40 -0.25 5.03 5.59
CA GLU A 40 -0.70 5.94 6.63
C GLU A 40 -2.00 5.42 7.26
N THR A 41 -2.13 5.62 8.57
CA THR A 41 -3.35 5.32 9.31
C THR A 41 -3.65 6.49 10.24
N GLU A 42 -4.88 7.00 10.17
CA GLU A 42 -5.33 8.13 10.97
C GLU A 42 -6.48 7.66 11.89
N VAL A 43 -6.48 8.12 13.14
CA VAL A 43 -7.63 7.99 14.04
C VAL A 43 -8.17 9.38 14.28
N SER A 44 -9.28 9.74 13.64
CA SER A 44 -9.81 11.10 13.72
C SER A 44 -10.34 11.39 15.13
N PRO A 45 -9.89 12.46 15.82
CA PRO A 45 -10.35 12.78 17.17
C PRO A 45 -11.74 13.43 17.14
N ILE A 46 -12.62 13.01 18.05
CA ILE A 46 -13.91 13.63 18.31
C ILE A 46 -13.74 14.59 19.49
N GLU A 47 -14.00 15.87 19.28
CA GLU A 47 -13.91 16.88 20.33
C GLU A 47 -15.21 16.96 21.12
N TYR A 48 -15.10 16.86 22.45
CA TYR A 48 -16.23 16.97 23.35
C TYR A 48 -15.96 18.04 24.41
N ARG A 49 -16.96 18.90 24.64
CA ARG A 49 -16.92 19.96 25.64
C ARG A 49 -18.01 19.71 26.68
N ASN A 50 -17.60 19.58 27.93
CA ASN A 50 -18.53 19.58 29.06
C ASN A 50 -18.60 20.98 29.65
N GLY A 51 -19.80 21.43 30.07
CA GLY A 51 -20.04 22.79 30.59
C GLY A 51 -19.41 23.08 31.96
N SER A 52 -18.78 22.08 32.58
CA SER A 52 -18.11 22.16 33.89
C SER A 52 -16.58 22.10 33.81
N GLU A 53 -16.02 22.04 32.60
CA GLU A 53 -14.56 22.03 32.39
C GLU A 53 -14.00 23.39 31.98
N ASP A 54 -12.70 23.58 32.25
CA ASP A 54 -11.90 24.75 31.88
C ASP A 54 -11.86 24.96 30.34
N ILE A 55 -11.13 25.96 29.83
CA ILE A 55 -11.05 26.33 28.40
C ILE A 55 -10.30 25.27 27.54
N THR A 56 -10.52 23.98 27.77
CA THR A 56 -9.90 22.85 27.06
C THR A 56 -10.97 21.88 26.55
N VAL A 57 -10.71 21.25 25.40
CA VAL A 57 -11.60 20.25 24.79
C VAL A 57 -11.08 18.84 25.07
N ARG A 58 -11.97 17.91 25.44
CA ARG A 58 -11.61 16.48 25.52
C ARG A 58 -11.60 15.88 24.12
N LYS A 59 -10.58 15.07 23.83
CA LYS A 59 -10.46 14.35 22.55
C LYS A 59 -10.75 12.87 22.78
N MET A 60 -11.82 12.37 22.16
CA MET A 60 -12.18 10.95 22.14
C MET A 60 -11.74 10.32 20.81
N PRO A 61 -11.31 9.05 20.79
CA PRO A 61 -10.94 8.38 19.54
C PRO A 61 -12.18 8.16 18.67
N GLY A 62 -12.15 8.66 17.43
CA GLY A 62 -13.19 8.45 16.44
C GLY A 62 -12.86 7.30 15.47
N LEU A 63 -13.31 7.44 14.22
CA LEU A 63 -13.15 6.40 13.20
C LEU A 63 -11.70 6.28 12.74
N LYS A 64 -11.29 5.04 12.44
CA LYS A 64 -10.02 4.73 11.79
C LYS A 64 -10.15 5.00 10.29
N LYS A 65 -9.26 5.81 9.75
CA LYS A 65 -9.13 6.06 8.32
C LYS A 65 -7.83 5.45 7.83
N PHE A 66 -7.91 4.83 6.66
CA PHE A 66 -6.78 4.24 5.97
C PHE A 66 -6.61 4.96 4.64
N THR A 67 -5.41 5.50 4.41
CA THR A 67 -5.07 6.17 3.14
C THR A 67 -4.87 5.12 2.05
N ASN A 68 -5.26 5.41 0.81
CA ASN A 68 -5.06 4.47 -0.29
C ASN A 68 -3.57 4.23 -0.55
N ILE A 69 -3.19 2.97 -0.71
CA ILE A 69 -1.82 2.59 -1.06
C ILE A 69 -1.61 2.86 -2.55
N THR A 70 -0.63 3.69 -2.87
CA THR A 70 -0.27 3.99 -4.26
C THR A 70 1.03 3.28 -4.59
N LEU A 71 0.99 2.46 -5.64
CA LEU A 71 2.12 1.67 -6.13
C LEU A 71 2.49 2.13 -7.53
N LYS A 72 3.74 2.49 -7.76
CA LYS A 72 4.25 2.81 -9.11
C LYS A 72 5.25 1.76 -9.54
N ARG A 73 5.11 1.23 -10.75
CA ARG A 73 6.09 0.30 -11.34
C ARG A 73 6.30 0.60 -12.82
N GLY A 74 7.45 0.17 -13.34
CA GLY A 74 7.63 0.07 -14.78
C GLY A 74 6.66 -0.96 -15.36
N ILE A 75 6.15 -0.70 -16.56
CA ILE A 75 5.40 -1.71 -17.30
C ILE A 75 6.31 -2.92 -17.50
N THR A 76 5.79 -4.07 -17.12
CA THR A 76 6.38 -5.38 -17.38
C THR A 76 5.37 -6.22 -18.16
N GLY A 77 5.80 -7.36 -18.70
CA GLY A 77 4.87 -8.32 -19.32
C GLY A 77 3.90 -8.98 -18.33
N ASP A 78 3.99 -8.68 -17.03
CA ASP A 78 3.09 -9.19 -16.00
C ASP A 78 1.76 -8.41 -16.02
N THR A 79 0.72 -9.12 -16.48
CA THR A 79 -0.65 -8.62 -16.63
C THR A 79 -1.55 -8.96 -15.45
N GLU A 80 -1.05 -9.59 -14.37
CA GLU A 80 -1.90 -10.04 -13.26
C GLU A 80 -2.53 -8.85 -12.52
N PHE A 81 -1.80 -7.76 -12.32
CA PHE A 81 -2.35 -6.52 -11.75
C PHE A 81 -3.40 -5.89 -12.67
N TRP A 82 -3.19 -5.93 -13.99
CA TRP A 82 -4.17 -5.45 -14.96
C TRP A 82 -5.46 -6.29 -14.95
N LYS A 83 -5.34 -7.63 -14.90
CA LYS A 83 -6.50 -8.53 -14.75
C LYS A 83 -7.27 -8.25 -13.46
N TRP A 84 -6.56 -7.97 -12.37
CA TRP A 84 -7.19 -7.62 -11.10
C TRP A 84 -8.01 -6.32 -11.20
N ILE A 85 -7.49 -5.30 -11.91
CA ILE A 85 -8.24 -4.08 -12.22
C ILE A 85 -9.45 -4.38 -13.11
N LEU A 86 -9.28 -5.17 -14.18
CA LEU A 86 -10.37 -5.52 -15.10
C LEU A 86 -11.55 -6.16 -14.37
N VAL A 87 -11.28 -7.06 -13.42
CA VAL A 87 -12.29 -7.72 -12.60
C VAL A 87 -13.04 -6.69 -11.73
N ALA A 88 -12.33 -5.73 -11.13
CA ALA A 88 -12.95 -4.62 -10.40
C ALA A 88 -13.78 -3.70 -11.31
N MET A 89 -13.30 -3.40 -12.52
CA MET A 89 -14.02 -2.58 -13.52
C MET A 89 -15.31 -3.24 -14.01
N GLN A 90 -15.38 -4.58 -14.00
CA GLN A 90 -16.59 -5.34 -14.32
C GLN A 90 -17.60 -5.37 -13.16
N GLY A 91 -17.35 -4.64 -12.07
CA GLY A 91 -18.21 -4.57 -10.89
C GLY A 91 -17.99 -5.71 -9.90
N GLN A 92 -17.07 -6.63 -10.19
CA GLN A 92 -16.72 -7.75 -9.30
C GLN A 92 -15.47 -7.40 -8.51
N VAL A 93 -15.63 -6.72 -7.37
CA VAL A 93 -14.48 -6.31 -6.55
C VAL A 93 -13.85 -7.51 -5.83
N LYS A 94 -12.79 -8.08 -6.42
CA LYS A 94 -11.98 -9.13 -5.80
C LYS A 94 -11.04 -8.50 -4.76
N ARG A 95 -11.36 -8.69 -3.48
CA ARG A 95 -10.51 -8.24 -2.37
C ARG A 95 -9.35 -9.20 -2.17
N ALA A 96 -8.18 -8.63 -1.97
CA ALA A 96 -6.93 -9.32 -1.76
C ALA A 96 -6.23 -8.79 -0.50
N GLU A 97 -5.36 -9.62 0.06
CA GLU A 97 -4.45 -9.20 1.12
C GLU A 97 -3.06 -9.10 0.52
N GLY A 98 -2.22 -8.25 1.09
CA GLY A 98 -0.86 -8.13 0.62
C GLY A 98 0.09 -7.55 1.65
N SER A 99 1.36 -7.66 1.34
CA SER A 99 2.46 -7.27 2.21
C SER A 99 3.44 -6.41 1.43
N ILE A 100 3.88 -5.32 2.05
CA ILE A 100 4.99 -4.48 1.60
C ILE A 100 6.11 -4.74 2.60
N MET A 101 7.23 -5.27 2.12
CA MET A 101 8.36 -5.65 2.95
C MET A 101 9.53 -4.73 2.65
N LEU A 102 10.05 -4.05 3.67
CA LEU A 102 11.34 -3.38 3.60
C LEU A 102 12.44 -4.42 3.75
N LEU A 103 13.47 -4.31 2.92
CA LEU A 103 14.61 -5.22 2.91
C LEU A 103 15.89 -4.46 3.28
N ASN A 104 16.79 -5.12 4.02
CA ASN A 104 18.14 -4.62 4.24
C ASN A 104 19.04 -4.82 3.01
N GLU A 105 20.30 -4.39 3.13
CA GLU A 105 21.34 -4.55 2.10
C GLU A 105 21.59 -6.02 1.70
N ASN A 106 21.32 -6.95 2.61
CA ASN A 106 21.40 -8.40 2.38
C ASN A 106 20.10 -9.01 1.83
N LYS A 107 19.13 -8.18 1.42
CA LYS A 107 17.78 -8.59 0.95
C LYS A 107 16.97 -9.37 1.99
N GLN A 108 17.27 -9.20 3.26
CA GLN A 108 16.50 -9.79 4.36
C GLN A 108 15.42 -8.80 4.78
N GLU A 109 14.23 -9.33 5.05
CA GLU A 109 13.10 -8.56 5.55
C GLU A 109 13.40 -7.97 6.92
N VAL A 110 13.20 -6.66 7.06
CA VAL A 110 13.40 -5.92 8.32
C VAL A 110 12.13 -5.30 8.87
N MET A 111 11.15 -5.04 8.01
CA MET A 111 9.86 -4.47 8.38
C MET A 111 8.81 -4.91 7.37
N ARG A 112 7.59 -5.19 7.82
CA ARG A 112 6.49 -5.59 6.95
C ARG A 112 5.23 -4.79 7.27
N TRP A 113 4.65 -4.17 6.26
CA TRP A 113 3.31 -3.60 6.30
C TRP A 113 2.34 -4.54 5.60
N ASN A 114 1.34 -5.04 6.32
CA ASN A 114 0.28 -5.87 5.78
C ASN A 114 -0.97 -5.04 5.60
N PHE A 115 -1.54 -5.05 4.39
CA PHE A 115 -2.85 -4.49 4.14
C PHE A 115 -3.89 -5.59 4.00
N ARG A 116 -5.10 -5.33 4.51
CA ARG A 116 -6.21 -6.28 4.49
C ARG A 116 -7.33 -5.79 3.59
N ARG A 117 -7.97 -6.75 2.90
CA ARG A 117 -9.14 -6.51 2.03
C ARG A 117 -8.93 -5.39 1.01
N GLY A 118 -7.72 -5.29 0.49
CA GLY A 118 -7.33 -4.33 -0.54
C GLY A 118 -7.97 -4.66 -1.89
N TRP A 119 -8.32 -3.65 -2.67
CA TRP A 119 -8.79 -3.79 -4.05
C TRP A 119 -8.36 -2.58 -4.89
N PRO A 120 -8.16 -2.74 -6.21
CA PRO A 120 -7.62 -1.67 -7.03
C PRO A 120 -8.74 -0.70 -7.37
N CYS A 121 -8.62 0.52 -6.89
CA CYS A 121 -9.65 1.55 -7.10
C CYS A 121 -9.28 2.53 -8.20
N LYS A 122 -8.01 2.62 -8.59
CA LYS A 122 -7.58 3.43 -9.73
C LYS A 122 -6.33 2.85 -10.39
N TYR A 123 -6.27 2.99 -11.71
CA TYR A 123 -5.11 2.68 -12.53
C TYR A 123 -4.78 3.88 -13.42
N THR A 124 -3.50 4.17 -13.59
CA THR A 124 -3.01 5.19 -14.51
C THR A 124 -1.87 4.58 -15.32
N GLY A 125 -2.07 4.48 -16.64
CA GLY A 125 -1.07 3.98 -17.56
C GLY A 125 0.07 4.99 -17.79
N PRO A 126 1.11 4.59 -18.53
CA PRO A 126 2.25 5.45 -18.82
C PRO A 126 1.88 6.55 -19.80
N GLY A 127 2.57 7.69 -19.66
CA GLY A 127 2.68 8.65 -20.76
C GLY A 127 3.54 8.05 -21.87
N LEU A 128 2.97 7.85 -23.05
CA LEU A 128 3.70 7.37 -24.22
C LEU A 128 4.07 8.56 -25.10
N ASN A 129 5.36 8.87 -25.18
CA ASN A 129 5.88 9.94 -26.03
C ASN A 129 7.10 9.44 -26.80
N ALA A 130 6.98 9.37 -28.13
CA ALA A 130 8.04 8.88 -29.00
C ALA A 130 9.30 9.77 -29.04
N ALA A 131 9.23 11.00 -28.53
CA ALA A 131 10.35 11.94 -28.46
C ALA A 131 11.16 11.83 -27.15
N ASN A 132 10.62 11.18 -26.11
CA ASN A 132 11.26 11.06 -24.81
C ASN A 132 11.78 9.64 -24.57
N ASN A 133 13.01 9.51 -24.06
CA ASN A 133 13.58 8.24 -23.60
C ASN A 133 13.25 7.98 -22.13
N GLU A 134 11.96 7.98 -21.78
CA GLU A 134 11.48 7.71 -20.43
C GLU A 134 10.96 6.28 -20.30
N ILE A 135 11.15 5.67 -19.12
CA ILE A 135 10.60 4.35 -18.83
C ILE A 135 9.08 4.48 -18.68
N ALA A 136 8.33 3.63 -19.38
CA ALA A 136 6.89 3.55 -19.23
C ALA A 136 6.52 3.09 -17.81
N MET A 137 6.05 4.02 -16.97
CA MET A 137 5.60 3.76 -15.61
C MET A 137 4.08 3.69 -15.54
N GLU A 138 3.54 2.71 -14.83
CA GLU A 138 2.14 2.64 -14.45
C GLU A 138 1.98 2.89 -12.95
N THR A 139 0.83 3.44 -12.57
CA THR A 139 0.44 3.70 -11.19
C THR A 139 -0.84 2.95 -10.87
N LEU A 140 -0.83 2.25 -9.74
CA LEU A 140 -1.96 1.50 -9.19
C LEU A 140 -2.30 2.03 -7.81
N GLU A 141 -3.56 2.41 -7.58
CA GLU A 141 -4.06 2.78 -6.26
C GLU A 141 -4.93 1.65 -5.70
N ILE A 142 -4.62 1.22 -4.48
CA ILE A 142 -5.29 0.16 -3.75
C ILE A 142 -6.00 0.77 -2.55
N CYS A 143 -7.31 0.64 -2.54
CA CYS A 143 -8.15 0.98 -1.41
C CYS A 143 -8.19 -0.23 -0.46
N HIS A 144 -7.93 -0.04 0.84
CA HIS A 144 -7.87 -1.14 1.82
C HIS A 144 -8.58 -0.79 3.13
N GLU A 145 -8.91 -1.82 3.91
CA GLU A 145 -9.73 -1.69 5.14
C GLU A 145 -8.91 -1.91 6.42
N GLY A 146 -7.60 -2.12 6.30
CA GLY A 146 -6.68 -2.24 7.43
C GLY A 146 -5.23 -2.20 6.98
N LEU A 147 -4.39 -1.61 7.84
CA LEU A 147 -2.93 -1.63 7.72
C LEU A 147 -2.35 -2.06 9.08
N GLU A 148 -1.52 -3.08 9.06
CA GLU A 148 -0.85 -3.62 10.23
C GLU A 148 0.65 -3.67 9.97
N ILE A 149 1.44 -3.47 11.01
CA ILE A 149 2.90 -3.54 10.94
C ILE A 149 3.33 -4.79 11.70
N ASP A 150 3.99 -5.71 11.00
CA ASP A 150 4.70 -6.82 11.61
C ASP A 150 6.18 -6.44 11.67
N GLY A 151 6.67 -6.29 12.90
CA GLY A 151 8.06 -6.03 13.25
C GLY A 151 8.71 -7.26 13.86
#